data_AF-A0A7S1BJR8-F1
#
_entry.id   AF-A0A7S1BJR8-F1
#
_cell.length_a   1.000
_cell.length_b   1.000
_cell.length_c   1.000
_cell.angle_alpha   90.00
_cell.angle_beta   90.00
_cell.angle_gamma   90.00
#
_symmetry.space_group_name_H-M   'P 1'
#
loop_
_entity.id
_entity.type
_entity.pdbx_description
1 polymer ?
#
loop_
_entity_poly.entity_id
_entity_poly.type
_entity_poly.pdbx_seq_one_letter_code
_entity_poly.pdbx_strand_id
1 'polypeptide(L)'
;GDISTWNPFSATSLVSMFEGAAAFDQDMSWDTSSVLDFSSVFESSIKFNSDISSWDILSATSAKSFFRECTQFNQDIGSWDLSTVTSMTAMFYSAESFNQDISSWNVEQVTIFVRTFFRSLSFNQDLSPWTINDAANMDHMFKFAKGLDQIICWSLPTQSTTDMIRFANTNLEISGGCLPSSSPSDKPSKLPSLNPSSIPSKSNHPSMIPSKLPSNKPSDAPSLLPSNYPSLPPSTHPSTLPSIHPSNKPS
;
A
#
# COMPACT_ATOMS: atom_id res chain seq x y z
N GLY A 1 -30.25 -21.27 12.58
CA GLY A 1 -30.57 -21.50 14.00
C GLY A 1 -29.69 -20.59 14.83
N ASP A 2 -30.00 -20.41 16.12
CA ASP A 2 -29.14 -19.66 17.04
C ASP A 2 -27.85 -20.44 17.30
N ILE A 3 -26.70 -19.77 17.11
CA ILE A 3 -25.36 -20.33 17.28
C ILE A 3 -24.58 -19.63 18.41
N SER A 4 -25.22 -18.75 19.19
CA SER A 4 -24.58 -17.98 20.27
C SER A 4 -23.96 -18.85 21.38
N THR A 5 -24.34 -20.13 21.44
CA THR A 5 -23.83 -21.11 22.40
C THR A 5 -22.69 -21.98 21.84
N TRP A 6 -22.35 -21.83 20.57
CA TRP A 6 -21.28 -22.60 19.94
C TRP A 6 -19.93 -22.04 20.39
N ASN A 7 -18.96 -22.92 20.65
CA ASN A 7 -17.57 -22.54 20.82
C ASN A 7 -16.66 -23.65 20.24
N PRO A 8 -16.04 -23.43 19.08
CA PRO A 8 -15.21 -24.42 18.40
C PRO A 8 -13.81 -24.56 19.02
N PHE A 9 -13.65 -24.41 20.33
CA PHE A 9 -12.35 -24.42 21.02
C PHE A 9 -11.46 -25.63 20.67
N SER A 10 -12.05 -26.80 20.43
CA SER A 10 -11.31 -28.02 20.06
C SER A 10 -11.27 -28.29 18.55
N ALA A 11 -11.90 -27.45 17.73
CA ALA A 11 -11.93 -27.62 16.29
C ALA A 11 -10.59 -27.16 15.70
N THR A 12 -10.01 -27.99 14.84
CA THR A 12 -8.79 -27.64 14.10
C THR A 12 -9.10 -27.10 12.70
N SER A 13 -10.36 -27.10 12.29
CA SER A 13 -10.80 -26.70 10.96
C SER A 13 -12.22 -26.14 11.02
N LEU A 14 -12.43 -25.00 10.36
CA LEU A 14 -13.74 -24.38 10.13
C LEU A 14 -14.11 -24.37 8.64
N VAL A 15 -13.49 -25.26 7.85
CA VAL A 15 -13.59 -25.25 6.39
C VAL A 15 -15.05 -25.29 5.93
N SER A 16 -15.41 -24.34 5.07
CA SER A 16 -16.74 -24.22 4.46
C SER A 16 -17.92 -24.17 5.45
N MET A 17 -17.68 -23.85 6.73
CA MET A 17 -18.70 -23.97 7.78
C MET A 17 -19.98 -23.17 7.49
N PHE A 18 -19.85 -22.00 6.88
CA PHE A 18 -20.94 -21.13 6.43
C PHE A 18 -20.88 -20.85 4.93
N GLU A 19 -20.27 -21.74 4.15
CA GLU A 19 -20.23 -21.57 2.69
C GLU A 19 -21.66 -21.55 2.10
N GLY A 20 -21.95 -20.55 1.28
CA GLY A 20 -23.24 -20.36 0.62
C GLY A 20 -24.37 -19.91 1.56
N ALA A 21 -24.10 -19.65 2.84
CA ALA A 21 -25.09 -19.16 3.79
C ALA A 21 -25.40 -17.67 3.54
N ALA A 22 -26.02 -17.36 2.40
CA ALA A 22 -26.15 -16.01 1.85
C ALA A 22 -26.79 -14.97 2.79
N ALA A 23 -27.60 -15.41 3.76
CA ALA A 23 -28.26 -14.54 4.75
C ALA A 23 -27.60 -14.56 6.14
N PHE A 24 -26.48 -15.27 6.29
CA PHE A 24 -25.80 -15.43 7.57
C PHE A 24 -25.08 -14.14 7.99
N ASP A 25 -25.36 -13.68 9.21
CA ASP A 25 -24.78 -12.50 9.85
C ASP A 25 -25.08 -12.55 11.36
N GLN A 26 -24.57 -13.58 12.03
CA GLN A 26 -24.78 -13.82 13.46
C GLN A 26 -23.49 -13.56 14.23
N ASP A 27 -23.63 -13.12 15.48
CA ASP A 27 -22.51 -12.99 16.41
C ASP A 27 -21.83 -14.35 16.65
N MET A 28 -20.50 -14.33 16.60
CA MET A 28 -19.62 -15.49 16.76
C MET A 28 -18.44 -15.12 17.66
N SER A 29 -18.75 -14.80 18.91
CA SER A 29 -17.78 -14.61 19.99
C SER A 29 -17.12 -15.95 20.38
N TRP A 30 -16.34 -16.51 19.46
CA TRP A 30 -15.72 -17.83 19.52
C TRP A 30 -14.24 -17.75 19.86
N ASP A 31 -13.73 -18.80 20.50
CA ASP A 31 -12.29 -19.03 20.61
C ASP A 31 -11.83 -19.88 19.41
N THR A 32 -11.03 -19.28 18.53
CA THR A 32 -10.51 -19.91 17.31
C THR A 32 -9.03 -20.26 17.40
N SER A 33 -8.40 -20.16 18.58
CA SER A 33 -6.95 -20.33 18.77
C SER A 33 -6.40 -21.71 18.35
N SER A 34 -7.26 -22.73 18.34
CA SER A 34 -6.90 -24.10 17.90
C SER A 34 -7.18 -24.38 16.42
N VAL A 35 -7.81 -23.45 15.70
CA VAL A 35 -8.19 -23.63 14.30
C VAL A 35 -6.98 -23.39 13.41
N LEU A 36 -6.68 -24.36 12.53
CA LEU A 36 -5.55 -24.33 11.60
C LEU A 36 -5.95 -23.98 10.17
N ASP A 37 -7.23 -24.17 9.83
CA ASP A 37 -7.75 -24.00 8.48
C ASP A 37 -9.09 -23.25 8.49
N PHE A 38 -9.06 -22.03 7.94
CA PHE A 38 -10.19 -21.12 7.77
C PHE A 38 -10.67 -21.06 6.32
N SER A 39 -10.33 -22.06 5.50
CA SER A 39 -10.64 -22.01 4.08
C SER A 39 -12.16 -21.97 3.85
N SER A 40 -12.63 -21.02 3.04
CA SER A 40 -14.02 -20.90 2.60
C SER A 40 -15.07 -20.77 3.73
N VAL A 41 -14.69 -20.42 4.96
CA VAL A 41 -15.62 -20.36 6.11
C VAL A 41 -16.87 -19.54 5.78
N PHE A 42 -16.72 -18.37 5.17
CA PHE A 42 -17.83 -17.50 4.77
C PHE A 42 -17.99 -17.37 3.26
N GLU A 43 -17.41 -18.27 2.46
CA GLU A 43 -17.49 -18.17 1.01
C GLU A 43 -18.95 -18.07 0.54
N SER A 44 -19.27 -17.09 -0.30
CA SER A 44 -20.64 -16.80 -0.77
C SER A 44 -21.67 -16.46 0.33
N SER A 45 -21.25 -16.12 1.54
CA SER A 45 -22.11 -15.52 2.57
C SER A 45 -22.32 -14.04 2.30
N ILE A 46 -23.16 -13.73 1.31
CA ILE A 46 -23.35 -12.40 0.73
C ILE A 46 -23.57 -11.29 1.78
N LYS A 47 -24.39 -11.57 2.80
CA LYS A 47 -24.75 -10.61 3.87
C LYS A 47 -23.80 -10.58 5.07
N PHE A 48 -22.81 -11.46 5.10
CA PHE A 48 -21.95 -11.59 6.28
C PHE A 48 -21.17 -10.29 6.53
N ASN A 49 -21.33 -9.72 7.71
CA ASN A 49 -20.61 -8.53 8.17
C ASN A 49 -20.54 -8.46 9.70
N SER A 50 -20.58 -9.60 10.39
CA SER A 50 -20.50 -9.66 11.86
C SER A 50 -19.05 -9.51 12.31
N ASP A 51 -18.85 -8.89 13.47
CA ASP A 51 -17.52 -8.63 14.03
C ASP A 51 -16.80 -9.95 14.36
N ILE A 52 -15.59 -10.08 13.83
CA ILE A 52 -14.66 -11.21 14.03
C ILE A 52 -13.25 -10.72 14.38
N SER A 53 -13.12 -9.46 14.80
CA SER A 53 -11.86 -8.85 15.20
C SER A 53 -11.17 -9.60 16.34
N SER A 54 -11.95 -10.33 17.15
CA SER A 54 -11.47 -11.17 18.26
C SER A 54 -11.02 -12.57 17.87
N TRP A 55 -11.20 -13.00 16.62
CA TRP A 55 -10.78 -14.32 16.19
C TRP A 55 -9.26 -14.41 16.16
N ASP A 56 -8.72 -15.44 16.79
CA ASP A 56 -7.30 -15.77 16.74
C ASP A 56 -7.00 -16.57 15.47
N ILE A 57 -6.16 -16.02 14.61
CA ILE A 57 -5.70 -16.59 13.33
C ILE A 57 -4.20 -16.96 13.41
N LEU A 58 -3.53 -16.79 14.56
CA LEU A 58 -2.08 -16.99 14.71
C LEU A 58 -1.65 -18.41 14.34
N SER A 59 -2.49 -19.40 14.61
CA SER A 59 -2.24 -20.83 14.30
C SER A 59 -2.62 -21.21 12.86
N ALA A 60 -3.24 -20.31 12.09
CA ALA A 60 -3.80 -20.62 10.78
C ALA A 60 -2.71 -20.84 9.73
N THR A 61 -2.80 -21.94 8.98
CA THR A 61 -1.90 -22.21 7.85
C THR A 61 -2.49 -21.81 6.51
N SER A 62 -3.83 -21.69 6.44
CA SER A 62 -4.61 -21.40 5.23
C SER A 62 -5.77 -20.45 5.52
N ALA A 63 -5.87 -19.38 4.72
CA ALA A 63 -6.97 -18.41 4.72
C ALA A 63 -7.62 -18.29 3.32
N LYS A 64 -7.62 -19.40 2.56
CA LYS A 64 -8.11 -19.43 1.17
C LYS A 64 -9.60 -19.13 1.12
N SER A 65 -10.03 -18.27 0.20
CA SER A 65 -11.45 -17.96 -0.04
C SER A 65 -12.25 -17.55 1.21
N PHE A 66 -11.62 -17.15 2.31
CA PHE A 66 -12.29 -16.94 3.61
C PHE A 66 -13.52 -16.02 3.47
N PHE A 67 -13.38 -14.91 2.73
CA PHE A 67 -14.44 -13.94 2.44
C PHE A 67 -14.79 -13.86 0.95
N ARG A 68 -14.53 -14.93 0.18
CA ARG A 68 -14.87 -14.95 -1.25
C ARG A 68 -16.36 -14.68 -1.42
N GLU A 69 -16.71 -13.70 -2.24
CA GLU A 69 -18.10 -13.28 -2.52
C GLU A 69 -18.90 -12.80 -1.29
N CYS A 70 -18.24 -12.49 -0.17
CA CYS A 70 -18.83 -11.76 0.95
C CYS A 70 -19.00 -10.27 0.59
N THR A 71 -20.01 -9.95 -0.23
CA THR A 71 -20.14 -8.61 -0.82
C THR A 71 -20.32 -7.48 0.21
N GLN A 72 -20.87 -7.78 1.40
CA GLN A 72 -21.13 -6.81 2.46
C GLN A 72 -20.04 -6.76 3.54
N PHE A 73 -19.08 -7.68 3.53
CA PHE A 73 -18.08 -7.77 4.58
C PHE A 73 -17.14 -6.56 4.55
N ASN A 74 -17.05 -5.86 5.67
CA ASN A 74 -16.17 -4.70 5.87
C ASN A 74 -15.82 -4.50 7.36
N GLN A 75 -15.66 -5.58 8.12
CA GLN A 75 -15.29 -5.53 9.53
C GLN A 75 -13.78 -5.40 9.71
N ASP A 76 -13.38 -4.71 10.79
CA ASP A 76 -11.97 -4.51 11.12
C ASP A 76 -11.31 -5.84 11.49
N ILE A 77 -10.29 -6.18 10.70
CA ILE A 77 -9.44 -7.36 10.85
C ILE A 77 -7.95 -6.98 10.77
N GLY A 78 -7.63 -5.69 10.91
CA GLY A 78 -6.25 -5.20 10.83
C GLY A 78 -5.36 -5.72 11.97
N SER A 79 -5.97 -6.17 13.07
CA SER A 79 -5.29 -6.77 14.22
C SER A 79 -4.85 -8.21 14.02
N TRP A 80 -5.27 -8.89 12.94
CA TRP A 80 -4.93 -10.28 12.70
C TRP A 80 -3.43 -10.47 12.39
N ASP A 81 -2.85 -11.53 12.95
CA ASP A 81 -1.49 -11.97 12.66
C ASP A 81 -1.52 -13.14 11.66
N LEU A 82 -1.01 -12.92 10.45
CA LEU A 82 -0.91 -13.92 9.38
C LEU A 82 0.49 -14.53 9.25
N SER A 83 1.36 -14.39 10.25
CA SER A 83 2.76 -14.83 10.20
C SER A 83 2.95 -16.34 9.93
N THR A 84 1.92 -17.16 10.09
CA THR A 84 1.93 -18.60 9.83
C THR A 84 1.18 -19.00 8.54
N VAL A 85 0.44 -18.06 7.94
CA VAL A 85 -0.37 -18.32 6.74
C VAL A 85 0.52 -18.38 5.51
N THR A 86 0.32 -19.41 4.69
CA THR A 86 1.11 -19.60 3.46
C THR A 86 0.35 -19.25 2.18
N SER A 87 -0.99 -19.19 2.24
CA SER A 87 -1.86 -18.96 1.08
C SER A 87 -3.08 -18.12 1.45
N MET A 88 -3.27 -17.04 0.69
CA MET A 88 -4.42 -16.13 0.75
C MET A 88 -5.22 -16.15 -0.57
N THR A 89 -5.15 -17.28 -1.29
CA THR A 89 -5.82 -17.44 -2.59
C THR A 89 -7.27 -17.02 -2.50
N ALA A 90 -7.68 -16.06 -3.33
CA ALA A 90 -9.05 -15.59 -3.44
C ALA A 90 -9.72 -15.12 -2.11
N MET A 91 -8.94 -14.81 -1.07
CA MET A 91 -9.48 -14.50 0.28
C MET A 91 -10.55 -13.40 0.27
N PHE A 92 -10.38 -12.36 -0.55
CA PHE A 92 -11.35 -11.25 -0.73
C PHE A 92 -11.90 -11.18 -2.16
N TYR A 93 -11.86 -12.29 -2.91
CA TYR A 93 -12.38 -12.33 -4.29
C TYR A 93 -13.83 -11.87 -4.32
N SER A 94 -14.12 -10.77 -5.04
CA SER A 94 -15.46 -10.15 -5.08
C SER A 94 -16.05 -9.80 -3.71
N ALA A 95 -15.24 -9.54 -2.68
CA ALA A 95 -15.66 -8.89 -1.45
C ALA A 95 -15.83 -7.39 -1.72
N GLU A 96 -16.95 -7.01 -2.34
CA GLU A 96 -17.10 -5.70 -2.99
C GLU A 96 -17.01 -4.51 -2.03
N SER A 97 -17.43 -4.65 -0.77
CA SER A 97 -17.44 -3.58 0.25
C SER A 97 -16.16 -3.50 1.10
N PHE A 98 -15.29 -4.51 1.05
CA PHE A 98 -14.14 -4.58 1.94
C PHE A 98 -13.12 -3.46 1.64
N ASN A 99 -12.82 -2.65 2.66
CA ASN A 99 -11.86 -1.55 2.59
C ASN A 99 -11.24 -1.22 3.97
N GLN A 100 -11.02 -2.23 4.82
CA GLN A 100 -10.40 -2.03 6.13
C GLN A 100 -8.87 -2.03 6.03
N ASP A 101 -8.23 -1.24 6.89
CA ASP A 101 -6.77 -1.16 6.96
C ASP A 101 -6.18 -2.52 7.39
N ILE A 102 -5.32 -3.06 6.54
CA ILE A 102 -4.60 -4.32 6.73
C ILE A 102 -3.10 -4.13 6.52
N SER A 103 -2.62 -2.88 6.55
CA SER A 103 -1.21 -2.53 6.34
C SER A 103 -0.29 -3.15 7.40
N SER A 104 -0.81 -3.48 8.57
CA SER A 104 -0.13 -4.12 9.70
C SER A 104 0.07 -5.64 9.56
N TRP A 105 -0.57 -6.29 8.59
CA TRP A 105 -0.49 -7.74 8.45
C TRP A 105 0.93 -8.22 8.15
N ASN A 106 1.39 -9.23 8.89
CA ASN A 106 2.61 -9.95 8.55
C ASN A 106 2.31 -11.02 7.49
N VAL A 107 2.75 -10.77 6.25
CA VAL A 107 2.54 -11.68 5.11
C VAL A 107 3.82 -12.31 4.58
N GLU A 108 4.92 -12.29 5.36
CA GLU A 108 6.24 -12.75 4.92
C GLU A 108 6.28 -14.25 4.55
N GLN A 109 5.42 -15.06 5.17
CA GLN A 109 5.29 -16.49 4.88
C GLN A 109 4.29 -16.78 3.74
N VAL A 110 3.53 -15.79 3.28
CA VAL A 110 2.54 -15.97 2.21
C VAL A 110 3.25 -16.05 0.86
N THR A 111 3.10 -17.18 0.18
CA THR A 111 3.67 -17.41 -1.15
C THR A 111 2.61 -17.40 -2.24
N ILE A 112 1.32 -17.37 -1.90
CA ILE A 112 0.22 -17.42 -2.86
C ILE A 112 -0.82 -16.34 -2.55
N PHE A 113 -0.84 -15.29 -3.37
CA PHE A 113 -1.79 -14.16 -3.36
C PHE A 113 -2.73 -14.17 -4.58
N VAL A 114 -2.82 -15.31 -5.26
CA VAL A 114 -3.59 -15.44 -6.50
C VAL A 114 -5.02 -14.97 -6.28
N ARG A 115 -5.41 -13.92 -7.03
CA ARG A 115 -6.74 -13.30 -7.00
C ARG A 115 -7.23 -12.82 -5.62
N THR A 116 -6.33 -12.56 -4.66
CA THR A 116 -6.72 -12.19 -3.28
C THR A 116 -7.72 -11.03 -3.24
N PHE A 117 -7.51 -9.96 -4.01
CA PHE A 117 -8.40 -8.79 -4.12
C PHE A 117 -9.07 -8.67 -5.50
N PHE A 118 -9.21 -9.77 -6.22
CA PHE A 118 -9.82 -9.75 -7.55
C PHE A 118 -11.26 -9.25 -7.43
N ARG A 119 -11.60 -8.19 -8.18
CA ARG A 119 -12.93 -7.55 -8.14
C ARG A 119 -13.35 -7.06 -6.73
N SER A 120 -12.41 -6.78 -5.82
CA SER A 120 -12.73 -6.06 -4.56
C SER A 120 -12.94 -4.58 -4.90
N LEU A 121 -14.20 -4.19 -5.13
CA LEU A 121 -14.52 -2.92 -5.77
C LEU A 121 -14.21 -1.69 -4.91
N SER A 122 -14.29 -1.79 -3.59
CA SER A 122 -14.07 -0.68 -2.66
C SER A 122 -12.66 -0.62 -2.06
N PHE A 123 -11.86 -1.68 -2.24
CA PHE A 123 -10.56 -1.82 -1.58
C PHE A 123 -9.57 -0.76 -2.07
N ASN A 124 -9.05 0.06 -1.16
CA ASN A 124 -8.14 1.16 -1.45
C ASN A 124 -7.11 1.44 -0.35
N GLN A 125 -6.55 0.38 0.25
CA GLN A 125 -5.58 0.52 1.34
C GLN A 125 -4.13 0.49 0.84
N ASP A 126 -3.25 1.21 1.53
CA ASP A 126 -1.82 1.18 1.26
C ASP A 126 -1.19 -0.10 1.83
N LEU A 127 -0.68 -0.94 0.93
CA LEU A 127 -0.02 -2.21 1.28
C LEU A 127 1.50 -2.13 1.12
N SER A 128 2.05 -0.94 0.90
CA SER A 128 3.51 -0.74 0.83
C SER A 128 4.27 -1.22 2.07
N PRO A 129 3.70 -1.24 3.30
CA PRO A 129 4.37 -1.81 4.47
C PRO A 129 4.55 -3.34 4.43
N TRP A 130 3.85 -4.06 3.54
CA TRP A 130 3.98 -5.52 3.47
C TRP A 130 5.35 -5.95 2.98
N THR A 131 5.99 -6.85 3.73
CA THR A 131 7.18 -7.59 3.28
C THR A 131 6.72 -8.80 2.49
N ILE A 132 6.96 -8.77 1.18
CA ILE A 132 6.55 -9.85 0.27
C ILE A 132 7.63 -10.92 0.18
N ASN A 133 7.21 -12.19 0.23
CA ASN A 133 8.08 -13.32 -0.02
C ASN A 133 8.61 -13.34 -1.47
N ASP A 134 9.90 -13.61 -1.65
CA ASP A 134 10.53 -13.66 -2.98
C ASP A 134 9.90 -14.68 -3.95
N ALA A 135 9.27 -15.73 -3.41
CA ALA A 135 8.58 -16.77 -4.17
C ALA A 135 7.07 -16.49 -4.35
N ALA A 136 6.60 -15.28 -4.01
CA ALA A 136 5.18 -14.94 -4.06
C ALA A 136 4.60 -15.01 -5.48
N ASN A 137 3.51 -15.76 -5.64
CA ASN A 137 2.66 -15.74 -6.81
C ASN A 137 1.50 -14.77 -6.58
N MET A 138 1.47 -13.67 -7.34
CA MET A 138 0.47 -12.61 -7.25
C MET A 138 -0.45 -12.54 -8.47
N ASP A 139 -0.60 -13.65 -9.21
CA ASP A 139 -1.42 -13.69 -10.41
C ASP A 139 -2.82 -13.11 -10.17
N HIS A 140 -3.16 -12.09 -10.96
CA HIS A 140 -4.44 -11.40 -10.92
C HIS A 140 -4.86 -10.86 -9.54
N MET A 141 -3.93 -10.65 -8.59
CA MET A 141 -4.22 -10.24 -7.20
C MET A 141 -5.22 -9.08 -7.12
N PHE A 142 -5.07 -8.07 -7.96
CA PHE A 142 -5.91 -6.86 -7.98
C PHE A 142 -6.70 -6.67 -9.29
N LYS A 143 -6.80 -7.68 -10.15
CA LYS A 143 -7.53 -7.52 -11.41
C LYS A 143 -9.00 -7.18 -11.13
N PHE A 144 -9.48 -6.13 -11.80
CA PHE A 144 -10.81 -5.55 -11.60
C PHE A 144 -11.09 -4.94 -10.20
N ALA A 145 -10.07 -4.76 -9.34
CA ALA A 145 -10.21 -4.00 -8.10
C ALA A 145 -10.29 -2.49 -8.42
N LYS A 146 -11.51 -2.01 -8.69
CA LYS A 146 -11.70 -0.66 -9.25
C LYS A 146 -11.43 0.48 -8.26
N GLY A 147 -11.56 0.22 -6.96
CA GLY A 147 -11.36 1.18 -5.89
C GLY A 147 -9.89 1.43 -5.55
N LEU A 148 -9.00 0.52 -5.94
CA LEU A 148 -7.58 0.67 -5.67
C LEU A 148 -7.03 1.83 -6.49
N ASP A 149 -6.52 2.87 -5.83
CA ASP A 149 -5.84 4.02 -6.43
C ASP A 149 -4.43 4.25 -5.87
N GLN A 150 -4.01 3.42 -4.91
CA GLN A 150 -2.70 3.47 -4.28
C GLN A 150 -1.56 3.07 -5.23
N ILE A 151 -0.40 3.70 -5.03
CA ILE A 151 0.86 3.26 -5.63
C ILE A 151 1.56 2.36 -4.62
N ILE A 152 1.49 1.05 -4.87
CA ILE A 152 2.12 0.04 -3.99
C ILE A 152 3.46 -0.35 -4.59
N CYS A 153 4.50 -0.33 -3.75
CA CYS A 153 5.88 -0.56 -4.16
C CYS A 153 6.56 -1.61 -3.29
N TRP A 154 6.60 -2.86 -3.75
CA TRP A 154 7.35 -3.93 -3.11
C TRP A 154 8.69 -4.15 -3.82
N SER A 155 9.75 -4.39 -3.03
CA SER A 155 11.07 -4.75 -3.55
C SER A 155 11.12 -6.26 -3.76
N LEU A 156 11.00 -6.73 -5.01
CA LEU A 156 11.12 -8.16 -5.35
C LEU A 156 12.47 -8.44 -6.06
N PRO A 157 13.23 -9.48 -5.68
CA PRO A 157 14.56 -9.74 -6.23
C PRO A 157 14.58 -10.43 -7.59
N THR A 158 13.46 -10.96 -8.09
CA THR A 158 13.42 -11.66 -9.39
C THR A 158 12.75 -10.81 -10.47
N GLN A 159 13.36 -10.82 -11.66
CA GLN A 159 13.04 -10.03 -12.86
C GLN A 159 11.67 -10.36 -13.52
N SER A 160 10.65 -10.70 -12.74
CA SER A 160 9.25 -10.68 -13.18
C SER A 160 8.61 -9.33 -12.84
N THR A 161 9.38 -8.25 -12.93
CA THR A 161 8.97 -6.89 -12.51
C THR A 161 8.21 -6.13 -13.58
N THR A 162 7.86 -6.75 -14.71
CA THR A 162 7.03 -6.10 -15.73
C THR A 162 5.57 -5.94 -15.28
N ASP A 163 5.09 -6.74 -14.32
CA ASP A 163 3.65 -6.84 -14.04
C ASP A 163 3.19 -6.25 -12.70
N MET A 164 4.01 -5.44 -12.02
CA MET A 164 3.66 -4.89 -10.69
C MET A 164 3.61 -3.36 -10.60
N ILE A 165 3.46 -2.66 -11.72
CA ILE A 165 3.33 -1.20 -11.71
C ILE A 165 1.93 -0.84 -12.21
N ARG A 166 1.09 -0.43 -11.25
CA ARG A 166 -0.34 -0.04 -11.34
C ARG A 166 -1.35 -1.16 -11.55
N PHE A 167 -2.07 -1.51 -10.48
CA PHE A 167 -3.29 -2.29 -10.58
C PHE A 167 -4.59 -1.45 -10.54
N ALA A 168 -4.53 -0.24 -11.06
CA ALA A 168 -5.63 0.72 -11.01
C ALA A 168 -5.88 1.36 -12.38
N ASN A 169 -6.77 0.75 -13.17
CA ASN A 169 -7.61 1.38 -14.21
C ASN A 169 -7.06 2.60 -14.98
N THR A 170 -5.81 2.58 -15.43
CA THR A 170 -5.34 3.60 -16.36
C THR A 170 -4.69 2.92 -17.55
N ASN A 171 -5.21 3.21 -18.75
CA ASN A 171 -4.54 2.97 -20.05
C ASN A 171 -3.28 3.86 -20.18
N LEU A 172 -2.50 4.01 -19.12
CA LEU A 172 -1.30 4.82 -19.07
C LEU A 172 -0.11 3.86 -19.01
N GLU A 173 0.53 3.66 -20.16
CA GLU A 173 1.89 3.15 -20.20
C GLU A 173 2.79 4.13 -19.45
N ILE A 174 3.13 3.80 -18.20
CA ILE A 174 4.18 4.50 -17.46
C ILE A 174 5.39 3.58 -17.37
N SER A 175 6.37 3.89 -18.21
CA SER A 175 7.75 3.47 -18.05
C SER A 175 8.31 4.17 -16.80
N GLY A 176 8.38 3.47 -15.68
CA GLY A 176 8.94 4.00 -14.44
C GLY A 176 8.46 3.23 -13.23
N GLY A 177 9.24 2.23 -12.82
CA GLY A 177 9.00 1.50 -11.57
C GLY A 177 9.18 2.36 -10.33
N CYS A 178 9.06 1.71 -9.17
CA CYS A 178 9.15 2.26 -7.81
C CYS A 178 10.50 2.89 -7.43
N LEU A 179 11.31 3.29 -8.39
CA LEU A 179 12.49 4.10 -8.14
C LEU A 179 12.03 5.54 -7.89
N PRO A 180 12.41 6.17 -6.76
CA PRO A 180 12.36 7.63 -6.69
C PRO A 180 13.17 8.16 -7.87
N SER A 181 12.63 9.15 -8.60
CA SER A 181 13.37 9.76 -9.71
C SER A 181 14.72 10.26 -9.18
N SER A 182 15.82 9.66 -9.64
CA SER A 182 17.17 10.13 -9.33
C SER A 182 17.50 11.48 -9.98
N SER A 183 16.54 12.04 -10.72
CA SER A 183 16.59 13.38 -11.28
C SER A 183 15.61 14.28 -10.53
N PRO A 184 16.07 15.28 -9.77
CA PRO A 184 15.25 16.47 -9.52
C PRO A 184 14.73 16.96 -10.86
N SER A 185 13.47 17.40 -10.93
CA SER A 185 12.92 17.91 -12.18
C SER A 185 13.85 18.96 -12.79
N ASP A 186 14.38 18.72 -14.00
CA ASP A 186 15.30 19.63 -14.73
C ASP A 186 14.66 20.98 -15.10
N LYS A 187 13.40 21.21 -14.69
CA LYS A 187 12.71 22.47 -14.86
C LYS A 187 11.98 22.85 -13.57
N PRO A 188 12.30 24.00 -12.97
CA PRO A 188 11.38 24.65 -12.03
C PRO A 188 10.01 24.74 -12.70
N SER A 189 8.94 24.47 -11.94
CA SER A 189 7.58 24.70 -12.41
C SER A 189 7.48 26.13 -12.94
N LYS A 190 7.13 26.29 -14.23
CA LYS A 190 6.97 27.61 -14.89
C LYS A 190 5.79 28.44 -14.38
N LEU A 191 5.21 28.06 -13.25
CA LEU A 191 4.16 28.79 -12.56
C LEU A 191 4.63 29.02 -11.12
N PRO A 192 4.73 30.27 -10.66
CA PRO A 192 4.72 30.56 -9.23
C PRO A 192 3.48 29.90 -8.63
N SER A 193 3.59 29.36 -7.41
CA SER A 193 2.42 29.07 -6.60
C SER A 193 1.62 30.37 -6.47
N LEU A 194 0.53 30.49 -7.22
CA LEU A 194 -0.42 31.59 -7.09
C LEU A 194 -1.20 31.36 -5.80
N ASN A 195 -0.56 31.68 -4.67
CA ASN A 195 -1.14 32.26 -3.46
C ASN A 195 -0.11 32.21 -2.33
N PRO A 196 0.37 33.36 -1.83
CA PRO A 196 0.86 33.43 -0.45
C PRO A 196 -0.30 33.03 0.48
N SER A 197 -0.05 32.15 1.44
CA SER A 197 -0.97 31.90 2.54
C SER A 197 -1.19 33.19 3.32
N SER A 198 -2.33 33.85 3.11
CA SER A 198 -2.69 35.12 3.75
C SER A 198 -3.24 34.92 5.18
N ILE A 199 -2.58 34.08 5.99
CA ILE A 199 -2.96 33.87 7.40
C ILE A 199 -1.69 33.72 8.25
N PRO A 200 -1.27 34.75 9.00
CA PRO A 200 -0.37 34.56 10.13
C PRO A 200 -1.14 33.83 11.23
N SER A 201 -0.66 32.66 11.65
CA SER A 201 -1.13 32.01 12.88
C SER A 201 -0.78 32.91 14.06
N LYS A 202 -1.82 33.41 14.76
CA LYS A 202 -1.68 34.13 16.03
C LYS A 202 -1.14 33.18 17.09
N SER A 203 0.17 33.19 17.32
CA SER A 203 0.74 32.65 18.56
C SER A 203 0.60 33.72 19.65
N ASN A 204 -0.27 33.46 20.64
CA ASN A 204 -0.44 34.30 21.83
C ASN A 204 0.50 33.86 22.98
N HIS A 205 1.75 33.50 22.69
CA HIS A 205 2.75 33.26 23.74
C HIS A 205 4.14 33.75 23.35
N PRO A 206 4.74 34.73 24.07
CA PRO A 206 6.17 34.98 24.00
C PRO A 206 6.91 33.95 24.87
N SER A 207 7.69 33.05 24.26
CA SER A 207 8.66 32.22 24.99
C SER A 207 9.96 33.02 25.17
N MET A 208 10.03 33.81 26.24
CA MET A 208 11.27 34.44 26.70
C MET A 208 12.12 33.43 27.47
N ILE A 209 12.98 32.66 26.79
CA ILE A 209 14.18 32.07 27.41
C ILE A 209 15.35 32.14 26.41
N PRO A 210 16.34 33.02 26.60
CA PRO A 210 17.59 32.98 25.84
C PRO A 210 18.44 31.78 26.28
N SER A 211 18.84 30.92 25.34
CA SER A 211 19.85 29.89 25.59
C SER A 211 21.20 30.56 25.84
N LYS A 212 21.65 30.56 27.10
CA LYS A 212 23.01 30.97 27.49
C LYS A 212 24.03 29.90 27.07
N LEU A 213 24.71 30.09 25.94
CA LEU A 213 26.17 29.94 25.75
C LEU A 213 26.52 30.04 24.25
N PRO A 214 27.53 30.82 23.84
CA PRO A 214 28.12 30.71 22.51
C PRO A 214 28.96 29.42 22.42
N SER A 215 28.79 28.63 21.36
CA SER A 215 29.73 27.55 21.03
C SER A 215 31.03 28.16 20.50
N ASN A 216 32.07 28.18 21.34
CA ASN A 216 33.44 28.56 20.96
C ASN A 216 34.24 27.35 20.46
N LYS A 217 33.79 26.70 19.37
CA LYS A 217 34.60 25.68 18.71
C LYS A 217 34.57 25.86 17.19
N PRO A 218 35.70 26.19 16.54
CA PRO A 218 35.82 26.11 15.09
C PRO A 218 35.56 24.67 14.65
N SER A 219 34.80 24.49 13.57
CA SER A 219 34.66 23.21 12.89
C SER A 219 35.97 22.88 12.17
N ASP A 220 36.91 22.26 12.88
CA ASP A 220 38.12 21.68 12.30
C ASP A 220 37.79 20.34 11.62
N ALA A 221 37.43 20.39 10.34
CA ALA A 221 37.60 19.28 9.40
C ALA A 221 37.54 19.80 7.96
N PRO A 222 38.67 19.81 7.21
CA PRO A 222 38.63 19.95 5.76
C PRO A 222 37.96 18.70 5.17
N SER A 223 37.06 18.89 4.21
CA SER A 223 36.58 17.82 3.33
C SER A 223 37.75 17.26 2.52
N LEU A 224 38.39 16.22 3.03
CA LEU A 224 39.39 15.45 2.29
C LEU A 224 38.66 14.51 1.32
N LEU A 225 38.29 15.04 0.15
CA LEU A 225 38.16 14.32 -1.11
C LEU A 225 37.82 15.33 -2.24
N PRO A 226 38.73 15.59 -3.20
CA PRO A 226 38.37 16.28 -4.43
C PRO A 226 37.35 15.44 -5.21
N SER A 227 36.35 16.09 -5.80
CA SER A 227 35.47 15.45 -6.78
C SER A 227 36.29 14.98 -7.99
N ASN A 228 36.40 13.67 -8.20
CA ASN A 228 37.09 13.07 -9.37
C ASN A 228 36.28 13.18 -10.68
N TYR A 229 35.42 14.18 -10.83
CA TYR A 229 34.69 14.44 -12.07
C TYR A 229 35.29 15.65 -12.78
N PRO A 230 35.81 15.49 -14.01
CA PRO A 230 36.14 16.61 -14.86
C PRO A 230 34.88 17.45 -15.12
N SER A 231 34.98 18.76 -14.97
CA SER A 231 34.00 19.70 -15.52
C SER A 231 33.82 19.45 -17.02
N LEU A 232 32.57 19.30 -17.48
CA LEU A 232 32.24 19.14 -18.90
C LEU A 232 32.89 20.26 -19.73
N PRO A 233 33.50 19.93 -20.89
CA PRO A 233 34.04 20.95 -21.78
C PRO A 233 32.91 21.83 -22.37
N PRO A 234 33.20 23.09 -22.75
CA PRO A 234 32.22 23.95 -23.40
C PRO A 234 31.67 23.31 -24.68
N SER A 235 30.36 23.46 -24.91
CA SER A 235 29.69 23.00 -26.13
C SER A 235 30.35 23.60 -27.37
N THR A 236 30.72 22.75 -28.33
CA THR A 236 31.25 23.15 -29.65
C THR A 236 30.15 23.31 -30.71
N HIS A 237 28.87 23.38 -30.32
CA HIS A 237 27.78 23.59 -31.26
C HIS A 237 27.54 25.08 -31.54
N PRO A 238 27.66 25.54 -32.81
CA PRO A 238 27.18 26.86 -33.20
C PRO A 238 25.67 26.94 -33.00
N SER A 239 25.21 27.96 -32.28
CA SER A 239 23.78 28.27 -32.15
C SER A 239 23.23 28.73 -33.50
N THR A 240 22.49 27.86 -34.19
CA THR A 240 21.72 28.22 -35.39
C THR A 240 20.36 28.80 -34.99
N LEU A 241 20.36 30.01 -34.43
CA LEU A 241 19.15 30.83 -34.29
C LEU A 241 19.42 32.23 -34.86
N PRO A 242 18.67 32.67 -35.89
CA PRO A 242 18.79 34.03 -36.40
C PRO A 242 18.31 35.04 -35.35
N SER A 243 19.13 36.04 -35.04
CA SER A 243 18.74 37.19 -34.24
C SER A 243 17.84 38.11 -35.08
N ILE A 244 16.55 38.17 -34.74
CA ILE A 244 15.60 39.13 -35.31
C ILE A 244 15.50 40.34 -34.38
N HIS A 245 16.35 41.34 -34.61
CA HIS A 245 16.09 42.71 -34.18
C HIS A 245 16.58 43.73 -35.21
N PRO A 246 15.68 44.57 -35.77
CA PRO A 246 16.08 45.68 -36.64
C PRO A 246 16.56 46.87 -35.81
N SER A 247 17.74 47.39 -36.14
CA SER A 247 18.26 48.66 -35.62
C SER A 247 17.62 49.83 -36.34
N ASN A 248 16.70 50.53 -35.68
CA ASN A 248 16.22 51.84 -36.14
C ASN A 248 17.12 52.95 -35.60
N LYS A 249 17.83 53.63 -36.51
CA LYS A 249 18.08 55.07 -36.41
C LYS A 249 18.53 55.62 -37.77
N PRO A 250 17.87 56.64 -38.32
CA PRO A 250 18.46 57.50 -39.31
C PRO A 250 18.89 58.85 -38.71
N SER A 251 19.69 59.52 -39.53
CA SER A 251 20.45 60.75 -39.40
C SER A 251 19.67 61.99 -38.98
#